data_AF-A0A967B7K9-F1
#
_entry.id   AF-A0A967B7K9-F1
#
_cell.length_a   1.000
_cell.length_b   1.000
_cell.length_c   1.000
_cell.angle_alpha   90.00
_cell.angle_beta   90.00
_cell.angle_gamma   90.00
#
_symmetry.space_group_name_H-M   'P 1'
#
loop_
_entity.id
_entity.type
_entity.pdbx_description
1 polymer ?
#
loop_
_entity_poly.entity_id
_entity_poly.type
_entity_poly.pdbx_seq_one_letter_code
_entity_poly.pdbx_strand_id
1 'polypeptide(L)'
;MVGHCGASAMTKRSGMLLRRAAWLRSEAAGRVRSFGQVAFLKTATPALLRLSIGRWPTAQEQEAFAKGFNSGAYGLPPLLRGVAMVEAARPYLGRAAMLAADPQALERGRLTHGQMLGDPQQHWTGRKVRFLHLEKTAGSSLTTWLAAKFHPRQIDPDPHRNIPPHIQPAHDGEGARQAAHAAALVWGHYDLPALRQIDEGTEVHPFTFTILRDPNERILSLYYYWRANTVDRAPEVQFAHEHGLADFLAHPTVRVRNFIDNLYVRRLTGLYATEKSDPLRDDPERAVALACAALDSLDFVGFADDLDASLQSLAHRLGTDAPERAPRVNVLEHSIRNPVTPFRAVKYEALSADILGLLDDFTCYDRRVCEHARQRFDGPKNA
;
A
#
# COMPACT_ATOMS: atom_id res chain seq x y z
N MET A 1 16.90 -59.93 -69.43
CA MET A 1 17.63 -58.72 -69.00
C MET A 1 16.82 -57.49 -69.36
N VAL A 2 16.94 -56.43 -68.54
CA VAL A 2 16.31 -55.10 -68.62
C VAL A 2 14.95 -54.99 -67.91
N GLY A 3 14.90 -54.14 -66.87
CA GLY A 3 13.65 -53.48 -66.47
C GLY A 3 13.34 -53.26 -64.98
N HIS A 4 14.31 -53.06 -64.08
CA HIS A 4 14.05 -52.60 -62.70
C HIS A 4 14.92 -51.39 -62.35
N CYS A 5 14.58 -50.21 -62.86
CA CYS A 5 15.15 -48.94 -62.41
C CYS A 5 14.14 -47.82 -62.68
N GLY A 6 13.23 -47.56 -61.73
CA GLY A 6 12.25 -46.48 -61.89
C GLY A 6 11.50 -46.08 -60.62
N ALA A 7 11.20 -47.02 -59.71
CA ALA A 7 10.31 -46.74 -58.59
C ALA A 7 10.98 -46.08 -57.35
N SER A 8 12.31 -46.14 -57.20
CA SER A 8 13.00 -45.68 -55.98
C SER A 8 13.35 -44.18 -55.98
N ALA A 9 13.46 -43.55 -57.16
CA ALA A 9 13.84 -42.14 -57.27
C ALA A 9 12.65 -41.16 -57.06
N MET A 10 11.42 -41.59 -57.35
CA MET A 10 10.21 -40.75 -57.22
C MET A 10 9.74 -40.60 -55.76
N THR A 11 9.87 -41.62 -54.93
CA THR A 11 9.41 -41.61 -53.53
C THR A 11 10.29 -40.75 -52.61
N LYS A 12 11.62 -40.69 -52.85
CA LYS A 12 12.53 -39.80 -52.10
C LYS A 12 12.35 -38.32 -52.44
N ARG A 13 12.07 -37.98 -53.71
CA ARG A 13 11.81 -36.59 -54.13
C ARG A 13 10.50 -36.03 -53.56
N SER A 14 9.43 -36.83 -53.53
CA SER A 14 8.15 -36.41 -52.95
C SER A 14 8.20 -36.18 -51.43
N GLY A 15 8.94 -37.02 -50.68
CA GLY A 15 9.12 -36.83 -49.23
C GLY A 15 9.94 -35.58 -48.86
N MET A 16 10.94 -35.22 -49.68
CA MET A 16 11.76 -34.03 -49.48
C MET A 16 10.99 -32.74 -49.81
N LEU A 17 10.17 -32.75 -50.86
CA LEU A 17 9.28 -31.63 -51.22
C LEU A 17 8.20 -31.39 -50.17
N LEU A 18 7.60 -32.44 -49.59
CA LEU A 18 6.61 -32.33 -48.52
C LEU A 18 7.21 -31.76 -47.23
N ARG A 19 8.42 -32.19 -46.84
CA ARG A 19 9.13 -31.63 -45.67
C ARG A 19 9.53 -30.17 -45.86
N ARG A 20 10.00 -29.81 -47.07
CA ARG A 20 10.37 -28.43 -47.41
C ARG A 20 9.14 -27.51 -47.47
N ALA A 21 8.01 -28.00 -47.98
CA ALA A 21 6.74 -27.29 -47.99
C ALA A 21 6.15 -27.12 -46.57
N ALA A 22 6.28 -28.12 -45.69
CA ALA A 22 5.87 -28.02 -44.30
C ALA A 22 6.73 -27.02 -43.51
N TRP A 23 8.05 -27.04 -43.72
CA TRP A 23 8.99 -26.08 -43.13
C TRP A 23 8.71 -24.64 -43.60
N LEU A 24 8.56 -24.42 -44.92
CA LEU A 24 8.21 -23.10 -45.48
C LEU A 24 6.85 -22.60 -44.99
N ARG A 25 5.85 -23.48 -44.82
CA ARG A 25 4.56 -23.11 -44.19
C ARG A 25 4.73 -22.74 -42.73
N SER A 26 5.58 -23.44 -41.97
CA SER A 26 5.84 -23.11 -40.57
C SER A 26 6.59 -21.79 -40.41
N GLU A 27 7.54 -21.50 -41.30
CA GLU A 27 8.33 -20.26 -41.28
C GLU A 27 7.49 -19.07 -41.75
N ALA A 28 6.71 -19.24 -42.81
CA ALA A 28 5.76 -18.24 -43.29
C ALA A 28 4.66 -17.97 -42.25
N ALA A 29 4.11 -19.01 -41.61
CA ALA A 29 3.16 -18.86 -40.51
C ALA A 29 3.78 -18.21 -39.26
N GLY A 30 5.09 -18.38 -39.05
CA GLY A 30 5.87 -17.69 -38.02
C GLY A 30 6.04 -16.20 -38.32
N ARG A 31 6.43 -15.85 -39.55
CA ARG A 31 6.61 -14.45 -40.00
C ARG A 31 5.29 -13.68 -40.10
N VAL A 32 4.21 -14.33 -40.54
CA VAL A 32 2.86 -13.74 -40.54
C VAL A 32 2.36 -13.51 -39.11
N ARG A 33 2.63 -14.43 -38.18
CA ARG A 33 2.33 -14.24 -36.76
C ARG A 33 3.13 -13.09 -36.15
N SER A 34 4.43 -12.99 -36.42
CA SER A 34 5.27 -11.91 -35.88
C SER A 34 4.89 -10.54 -36.45
N PHE A 35 4.55 -10.46 -37.74
CA PHE A 35 4.10 -9.21 -38.35
C PHE A 35 2.74 -8.77 -37.82
N GLY A 36 1.78 -9.71 -37.71
CA GLY A 36 0.47 -9.45 -37.12
C GLY A 36 0.54 -9.02 -35.65
N GLN A 37 1.44 -9.62 -34.86
CA GLN A 37 1.68 -9.23 -33.47
C GLN A 37 2.27 -7.83 -33.33
N VAL A 38 3.25 -7.47 -34.16
CA VAL A 38 3.84 -6.13 -34.16
C VAL A 38 2.82 -5.06 -34.59
N ALA A 39 2.01 -5.35 -35.61
CA ALA A 39 0.94 -4.46 -36.05
C ALA A 39 -0.15 -4.28 -34.98
N PHE A 40 -0.54 -5.36 -34.31
CA PHE A 40 -1.47 -5.32 -33.18
C PHE A 40 -0.92 -4.51 -32.01
N LEU A 41 0.34 -4.76 -31.61
CA LEU A 41 0.97 -4.04 -30.51
C LEU A 41 1.13 -2.54 -30.78
N LYS A 42 1.31 -2.12 -32.03
CA LYS A 42 1.39 -0.68 -32.36
C LYS A 42 0.03 0.01 -32.40
N THR A 43 -1.02 -0.69 -32.83
CA THR A 43 -2.33 -0.05 -33.08
C THR A 43 -3.31 -0.23 -31.93
N ALA A 44 -3.36 -1.41 -31.31
CA ALA A 44 -4.34 -1.73 -30.28
C ALA A 44 -3.86 -1.38 -28.86
N THR A 45 -2.55 -1.44 -28.59
CA THR A 45 -2.00 -1.19 -27.24
C THR A 45 -2.41 0.16 -26.66
N PRO A 46 -2.34 1.30 -27.39
CA PRO A 46 -2.73 2.59 -26.81
C PRO A 46 -4.20 2.63 -26.38
N ALA A 47 -5.10 2.04 -27.18
CA ALA A 47 -6.53 1.98 -26.88
C ALA A 47 -6.82 1.02 -25.71
N LEU A 48 -6.20 -0.16 -25.69
CA LEU A 48 -6.36 -1.14 -24.62
C LEU A 48 -5.85 -0.61 -23.28
N LEU A 49 -4.69 0.03 -23.28
CA LEU A 49 -4.16 0.66 -22.09
C LEU A 49 -5.03 1.84 -21.66
N ARG A 50 -5.55 2.65 -22.59
CA ARG A 50 -6.50 3.71 -22.25
C ARG A 50 -7.74 3.19 -21.53
N LEU A 51 -8.30 2.09 -22.00
CA LEU A 51 -9.43 1.43 -21.36
C LEU A 51 -9.05 0.86 -19.98
N SER A 52 -7.81 0.42 -19.82
CA SER A 52 -7.32 -0.20 -18.58
C SER A 52 -6.94 0.82 -17.50
N ILE A 53 -6.34 1.95 -17.86
CA ILE A 53 -5.79 2.95 -16.92
C ILE A 53 -6.58 4.26 -16.86
N GLY A 54 -7.60 4.42 -17.71
CA GLY A 54 -8.46 5.61 -17.76
C GLY A 54 -7.85 6.86 -18.40
N ARG A 55 -6.59 6.78 -18.86
CA ARG A 55 -5.89 7.85 -19.60
C ARG A 55 -5.07 7.29 -20.75
N TRP A 56 -4.65 8.13 -21.69
CA TRP A 56 -3.72 7.70 -22.73
C TRP A 56 -2.37 7.27 -22.12
N PRO A 57 -1.78 6.14 -22.56
CA PRO A 57 -0.53 5.62 -22.01
C PRO A 57 0.69 6.36 -22.56
N THR A 58 1.72 6.47 -21.73
CA THR A 58 3.05 6.95 -22.11
C THR A 58 3.77 5.93 -23.00
N ALA A 59 4.87 6.35 -23.64
CA ALA A 59 5.71 5.43 -24.43
C ALA A 59 6.30 4.30 -23.58
N GLN A 60 6.70 4.61 -22.34
CA GLN A 60 7.23 3.63 -21.39
C GLN A 60 6.19 2.58 -20.99
N GLU A 61 4.93 2.98 -20.80
CA GLU A 61 3.83 2.05 -20.49
C GLU A 61 3.49 1.16 -21.69
N GLN A 62 3.56 1.70 -22.91
CA GLN A 62 3.36 0.91 -24.13
C GLN A 62 4.48 -0.11 -24.33
N GLU A 63 5.73 0.27 -24.02
CA GLU A 63 6.89 -0.63 -24.06
C GLU A 63 6.77 -1.74 -23.00
N ALA A 64 6.41 -1.38 -21.76
CA ALA A 64 6.17 -2.34 -20.69
C ALA A 64 5.06 -3.35 -21.07
N PHE A 65 3.96 -2.86 -21.67
CA PHE A 65 2.90 -3.72 -22.19
C PHE A 65 3.41 -4.67 -23.28
N ALA A 66 4.17 -4.16 -24.25
CA ALA A 66 4.72 -4.98 -25.33
C ALA A 66 5.69 -6.05 -24.80
N LYS A 67 6.51 -5.71 -23.81
CA LYS A 67 7.40 -6.65 -23.11
C LYS A 67 6.61 -7.76 -22.42
N GLY A 68 5.55 -7.42 -21.69
CA GLY A 68 4.67 -8.39 -21.03
C GLY A 68 3.91 -9.27 -22.00
N PHE A 69 3.36 -8.68 -23.06
CA PHE A 69 2.61 -9.38 -24.10
C PHE A 69 3.45 -10.46 -24.78
N ASN A 70 4.69 -10.13 -25.13
CA ASN A 70 5.63 -11.04 -25.77
C ASN A 70 6.33 -11.99 -24.80
N SER A 71 6.25 -11.76 -23.48
CA SER A 71 6.83 -12.68 -22.50
C SER A 71 6.13 -14.04 -22.55
N GLY A 72 6.91 -15.12 -22.58
CA GLY A 72 6.40 -16.50 -22.43
C GLY A 72 6.32 -16.97 -20.97
N ALA A 73 6.71 -16.10 -20.03
CA ALA A 73 7.09 -16.49 -18.67
C ALA A 73 5.91 -16.65 -17.68
N TYR A 74 4.66 -16.53 -18.13
CA TYR A 74 3.49 -16.57 -17.25
C TYR A 74 2.35 -17.37 -17.86
N GLY A 75 1.67 -18.19 -17.05
CA GLY A 75 0.48 -18.98 -17.43
C GLY A 75 -0.77 -18.16 -17.75
N LEU A 76 -0.61 -16.86 -18.01
CA LEU A 76 -1.68 -15.92 -18.36
C LEU A 76 -1.73 -15.67 -19.86
N PRO A 77 -2.90 -15.37 -20.45
CA PRO A 77 -3.01 -14.90 -21.83
C PRO A 77 -2.15 -13.64 -22.14
N PRO A 78 -1.62 -13.48 -23.37
CA PRO A 78 -0.73 -12.38 -23.74
C PRO A 78 -1.23 -10.97 -23.38
N LEU A 79 -2.52 -10.70 -23.56
CA LEU A 79 -3.11 -9.41 -23.22
C LEU A 79 -3.02 -9.11 -21.72
N LEU A 80 -3.36 -10.09 -20.88
CA LEU A 80 -3.31 -9.93 -19.43
C LEU A 80 -1.88 -9.77 -18.92
N ARG A 81 -0.91 -10.48 -19.51
CA ARG A 81 0.52 -10.28 -19.21
C ARG A 81 0.98 -8.87 -19.58
N GLY A 82 0.58 -8.39 -20.76
CA GLY A 82 0.88 -7.04 -21.20
C GLY A 82 0.33 -6.00 -20.23
N VAL A 83 -0.94 -6.09 -19.86
CA VAL A 83 -1.55 -5.16 -18.89
C VAL A 83 -0.87 -5.29 -17.51
N ALA A 84 -0.50 -6.50 -17.05
CA ALA A 84 0.11 -6.71 -15.73
C ALA A 84 1.51 -6.10 -15.60
N MET A 85 2.22 -5.94 -16.71
CA MET A 85 3.52 -5.29 -16.76
C MET A 85 3.43 -3.76 -16.71
N VAL A 86 2.24 -3.18 -16.87
CA VAL A 86 2.02 -1.74 -16.73
C VAL A 86 1.62 -1.42 -15.30
N GLU A 87 2.51 -0.75 -14.56
CA GLU A 87 2.34 -0.43 -13.14
C GLU A 87 1.01 0.29 -12.86
N ALA A 88 0.68 1.31 -13.66
CA ALA A 88 -0.57 2.05 -13.55
C ALA A 88 -1.84 1.20 -13.80
N ALA A 89 -1.71 0.05 -14.45
CA ALA A 89 -2.83 -0.84 -14.78
C ALA A 89 -3.04 -1.96 -13.75
N ARG A 90 -2.04 -2.24 -12.89
CA ARG A 90 -2.10 -3.33 -11.89
C ARG A 90 -3.31 -3.22 -10.95
N PRO A 91 -3.68 -2.04 -10.40
CA PRO A 91 -4.85 -1.93 -9.53
C PRO A 91 -6.16 -2.30 -10.24
N TYR A 92 -6.26 -2.03 -11.54
CA TYR A 92 -7.45 -2.32 -12.35
C TYR A 92 -7.52 -3.78 -12.80
N LEU A 93 -6.38 -4.42 -13.04
CA LEU A 93 -6.32 -5.88 -13.22
C LEU A 93 -6.70 -6.62 -11.94
N GLY A 94 -6.28 -6.10 -10.79
CA GLY A 94 -6.79 -6.47 -9.48
C GLY A 94 -8.31 -6.58 -9.48
N ARG A 95 -8.94 -5.50 -9.92
CA ARG A 95 -10.40 -5.37 -10.03
C ARG A 95 -11.02 -6.36 -11.04
N ALA A 96 -10.44 -6.51 -12.23
CA ALA A 96 -11.00 -7.31 -13.32
C ALA A 96 -10.85 -8.82 -13.11
N ALA A 97 -9.68 -9.29 -12.65
CA ALA A 97 -9.43 -10.70 -12.34
C ALA A 97 -10.38 -11.21 -11.24
N MET A 98 -10.73 -10.33 -10.29
CA MET A 98 -11.64 -10.68 -9.20
C MET A 98 -13.11 -10.70 -9.60
N LEU A 99 -13.56 -9.77 -10.46
CA LEU A 99 -14.91 -9.84 -11.05
C LEU A 99 -15.11 -11.13 -11.87
N ALA A 100 -14.04 -11.68 -12.45
CA ALA A 100 -14.07 -12.94 -13.20
C ALA A 100 -13.99 -14.19 -12.31
N ALA A 101 -13.24 -14.14 -11.20
CA ALA A 101 -13.01 -15.29 -10.31
C ALA A 101 -14.21 -15.62 -9.40
N ASP A 102 -15.14 -14.69 -9.19
CA ASP A 102 -16.30 -14.89 -8.33
C ASP A 102 -17.47 -13.97 -8.73
N PRO A 103 -18.35 -14.43 -9.65
CA PRO A 103 -19.52 -13.66 -10.06
C PRO A 103 -20.44 -13.28 -8.89
N GLN A 104 -20.39 -14.02 -7.77
CA GLN A 104 -21.16 -13.73 -6.56
C GLN A 104 -20.50 -12.66 -5.66
N ALA A 105 -19.29 -12.18 -5.98
CA ALA A 105 -18.69 -11.01 -5.33
C ALA A 105 -19.48 -9.71 -5.60
N LEU A 106 -20.31 -9.69 -6.65
CA LEU A 106 -21.31 -8.64 -6.86
C LEU A 106 -22.41 -8.67 -5.78
N GLU A 107 -22.71 -9.83 -5.21
CA GLU A 107 -23.76 -10.03 -4.20
C GLU A 107 -23.23 -9.91 -2.76
N ARG A 108 -21.94 -10.18 -2.49
CA ARG A 108 -21.34 -10.18 -1.12
C ARG A 108 -20.61 -8.89 -0.73
N GLY A 109 -20.75 -7.83 -1.50
CA GLY A 109 -20.14 -6.53 -1.22
C GLY A 109 -18.81 -6.33 -1.96
N ARG A 110 -18.63 -5.13 -2.50
CA ARG A 110 -17.43 -4.69 -3.22
C ARG A 110 -16.22 -4.78 -2.27
N LEU A 111 -15.06 -5.19 -2.79
CA LEU A 111 -13.79 -5.09 -2.07
C LEU A 111 -13.58 -3.67 -1.55
N THR A 112 -12.94 -3.55 -0.40
CA THR A 112 -12.56 -2.23 0.12
C THR A 112 -11.37 -1.67 -0.65
N HIS A 113 -11.14 -0.36 -0.54
CA HIS A 113 -9.98 0.28 -1.14
C HIS A 113 -8.66 -0.37 -0.68
N GLY A 114 -8.57 -0.79 0.59
CA GLY A 114 -7.39 -1.48 1.12
C GLY A 114 -7.13 -2.83 0.43
N GLN A 115 -8.19 -3.62 0.18
CA GLN A 115 -8.06 -4.88 -0.55
C GLN A 115 -7.69 -4.68 -2.02
N MET A 116 -8.14 -3.58 -2.63
CA MET A 116 -7.77 -3.22 -4.01
C MET A 116 -6.28 -2.86 -4.19
N LEU A 117 -5.53 -2.65 -3.10
CA LEU A 117 -4.07 -2.48 -3.16
C LEU A 117 -3.32 -3.81 -3.29
N GLY A 118 -4.00 -4.95 -3.07
CA GLY A 118 -3.42 -6.27 -3.25
C GLY A 118 -3.20 -6.65 -4.71
N ASP A 119 -2.34 -7.65 -4.92
CA ASP A 119 -2.07 -8.21 -6.25
C ASP A 119 -2.67 -9.63 -6.34
N PRO A 120 -3.64 -9.89 -7.25
CA PRO A 120 -4.22 -11.22 -7.42
C PRO A 120 -3.22 -12.31 -7.84
N GLN A 121 -2.04 -11.94 -8.32
CA GLN A 121 -0.98 -12.89 -8.67
C GLN A 121 -0.10 -13.25 -7.47
N GLN A 122 -0.19 -12.50 -6.38
CA GLN A 122 0.55 -12.76 -5.16
C GLN A 122 -0.29 -13.59 -4.20
N HIS A 123 0.37 -14.46 -3.46
CA HIS A 123 -0.24 -15.21 -2.37
C HIS A 123 0.75 -15.30 -1.22
N TRP A 124 0.43 -14.63 -0.12
CA TRP A 124 1.30 -14.60 1.06
C TRP A 124 1.23 -15.93 1.81
N THR A 125 2.37 -16.53 2.09
CA THR A 125 2.48 -17.80 2.83
C THR A 125 3.28 -17.66 4.14
N GLY A 126 3.77 -16.46 4.45
CA GLY A 126 4.51 -16.18 5.68
C GLY A 126 3.61 -16.00 6.90
N ARG A 127 4.22 -15.58 8.03
CA ARG A 127 3.48 -15.16 9.23
C ARG A 127 2.46 -14.09 8.87
N LYS A 128 1.29 -14.10 9.53
CA LYS A 128 0.34 -12.97 9.43
C LYS A 128 1.05 -11.67 9.82
N VAL A 129 0.68 -10.58 9.17
CA VAL A 129 1.29 -9.26 9.31
C VAL A 129 0.26 -8.29 9.86
N ARG A 130 0.65 -7.53 10.88
CA ARG A 130 -0.13 -6.48 11.52
C ARG A 130 0.65 -5.18 11.44
N PHE A 131 0.20 -4.26 10.61
CA PHE A 131 0.81 -2.95 10.49
C PHE A 131 -0.01 -1.94 11.30
N LEU A 132 0.53 -1.51 12.44
CA LEU A 132 0.01 -0.39 13.21
C LEU A 132 0.33 0.90 12.43
N HIS A 133 -0.58 1.31 11.56
CA HIS A 133 -0.41 2.48 10.71
C HIS A 133 -0.76 3.74 11.49
N LEU A 134 0.26 4.39 12.02
CA LEU A 134 0.12 5.69 12.69
C LEU A 134 -0.04 6.80 11.65
N GLU A 135 -0.90 7.76 11.95
CA GLU A 135 -1.24 8.81 11.01
C GLU A 135 -0.04 9.68 10.66
N LYS A 136 0.16 9.91 9.36
CA LYS A 136 1.18 10.81 8.79
C LYS A 136 2.64 10.35 8.99
N THR A 137 2.87 9.05 9.20
CA THR A 137 4.21 8.44 9.28
C THR A 137 4.59 7.69 7.98
N ALA A 138 4.31 8.31 6.83
CA ALA A 138 4.54 7.76 5.48
C ALA A 138 3.79 6.46 5.13
N GLY A 139 2.68 6.17 5.83
CA GLY A 139 2.00 4.89 5.66
C GLY A 139 1.35 4.68 4.29
N SER A 140 0.96 5.70 3.52
CA SER A 140 0.42 5.49 2.15
C SER A 140 1.44 4.88 1.17
N SER A 141 2.71 5.30 1.29
CA SER A 141 3.81 4.73 0.52
C SER A 141 4.08 3.28 0.92
N LEU A 142 4.16 3.04 2.23
CA LEU A 142 4.41 1.72 2.79
C LEU A 142 3.27 0.74 2.49
N THR A 143 2.01 1.15 2.66
CA THR A 143 0.85 0.26 2.43
C THR A 143 0.70 -0.10 0.97
N THR A 144 1.03 0.80 0.05
CA THR A 144 1.03 0.51 -1.40
C THR A 144 2.03 -0.58 -1.74
N TRP A 145 3.26 -0.49 -1.21
CA TRP A 145 4.29 -1.53 -1.43
C TRP A 145 3.94 -2.84 -0.72
N LEU A 146 3.52 -2.76 0.55
CA LEU A 146 3.27 -3.93 1.38
C LEU A 146 2.04 -4.70 0.91
N ALA A 147 0.91 -4.02 0.67
CA ALA A 147 -0.33 -4.67 0.26
C ALA A 147 -0.17 -5.41 -1.07
N ALA A 148 0.64 -4.87 -2.00
CA ALA A 148 0.95 -5.52 -3.26
C ALA A 148 1.65 -6.88 -3.11
N LYS A 149 2.13 -7.27 -1.92
CA LYS A 149 2.69 -8.60 -1.63
C LYS A 149 1.63 -9.64 -1.25
N PHE A 150 0.37 -9.23 -1.10
CA PHE A 150 -0.73 -10.08 -0.65
C PHE A 150 -1.79 -10.20 -1.73
N HIS A 151 -2.45 -11.37 -1.77
CA HIS A 151 -3.70 -11.48 -2.51
C HIS A 151 -4.74 -10.53 -1.90
N PRO A 152 -5.59 -9.84 -2.67
CA PRO A 152 -6.64 -8.95 -2.13
C PRO A 152 -7.53 -9.58 -1.04
N ARG A 153 -7.83 -10.88 -1.16
CA ARG A 153 -8.62 -11.65 -0.18
C ARG A 153 -7.87 -12.01 1.10
N GLN A 154 -6.55 -11.84 1.13
CA GLN A 154 -5.71 -12.00 2.33
C GLN A 154 -5.55 -10.70 3.10
N ILE A 155 -6.04 -9.59 2.54
CA ILE A 155 -6.08 -8.29 3.21
C ILE A 155 -7.42 -8.18 3.91
N ASP A 156 -7.37 -7.76 5.17
CA ASP A 156 -8.56 -7.50 5.99
C ASP A 156 -9.56 -6.61 5.24
N PRO A 157 -10.88 -6.87 5.30
CA PRO A 157 -11.90 -6.12 4.58
C PRO A 157 -12.46 -4.91 5.34
N ASP A 158 -11.86 -4.44 6.45
CA ASP A 158 -12.44 -3.32 7.21
C ASP A 158 -12.57 -2.04 6.35
N PRO A 159 -13.80 -1.52 6.13
CA PRO A 159 -14.02 -0.27 5.40
C PRO A 159 -13.65 0.96 6.24
N HIS A 160 -13.53 0.83 7.56
CA HIS A 160 -13.26 1.90 8.51
C HIS A 160 -11.78 2.01 8.91
N ARG A 161 -10.88 1.25 8.27
CA ARG A 161 -9.44 1.23 8.60
C ARG A 161 -8.74 2.59 8.65
N ASN A 162 -9.27 3.60 7.98
CA ASN A 162 -8.69 4.95 7.96
C ASN A 162 -9.29 5.88 9.03
N ILE A 163 -10.26 5.39 9.80
CA ILE A 163 -10.91 6.12 10.88
C ILE A 163 -10.26 5.69 12.19
N PRO A 164 -9.76 6.64 13.00
CA PRO A 164 -9.11 6.29 14.25
C PRO A 164 -10.07 5.78 15.35
N PRO A 165 -9.56 4.99 16.31
CA PRO A 165 -10.37 4.32 17.34
C PRO A 165 -11.14 5.28 18.26
N HIS A 166 -10.60 6.49 18.50
CA HIS A 166 -11.28 7.51 19.30
C HIS A 166 -12.48 8.16 18.59
N ILE A 167 -12.67 7.90 17.30
CA ILE A 167 -13.86 8.30 16.52
C ILE A 167 -14.76 7.09 16.28
N GLN A 168 -14.18 5.98 15.82
CA GLN A 168 -14.89 4.74 15.55
C GLN A 168 -14.01 3.55 15.93
N PRO A 169 -14.46 2.66 16.83
CA PRO A 169 -13.73 1.45 17.16
C PRO A 169 -13.46 0.59 15.91
N ALA A 170 -12.25 0.05 15.84
CA ALA A 170 -11.87 -0.92 14.81
C ALA A 170 -12.55 -2.26 15.04
N HIS A 171 -12.92 -2.94 13.95
CA HIS A 171 -13.47 -4.31 13.99
C HIS A 171 -14.59 -4.51 15.02
N ASP A 172 -15.53 -3.56 15.07
CA ASP A 172 -16.65 -3.62 16.01
C ASP A 172 -17.54 -4.84 15.71
N GLY A 173 -17.72 -5.70 16.72
CA GLY A 173 -18.45 -6.96 16.63
C GLY A 173 -17.63 -8.19 16.23
N GLU A 174 -18.12 -9.36 16.65
CA GLU A 174 -17.43 -10.65 16.50
C GLU A 174 -17.13 -11.01 15.04
N GLY A 175 -18.06 -10.73 14.12
CA GLY A 175 -17.87 -11.04 12.70
C GLY A 175 -16.71 -10.24 12.06
N ALA A 176 -16.57 -8.96 12.42
CA ALA A 176 -15.49 -8.11 11.92
C ALA A 176 -14.14 -8.55 12.48
N ARG A 177 -14.09 -8.90 13.77
CA ARG A 177 -12.88 -9.46 14.41
C ARG A 177 -12.47 -10.78 13.76
N GLN A 178 -13.42 -11.69 13.52
CA GLN A 178 -13.14 -12.97 12.88
C GLN A 178 -12.61 -12.80 11.44
N ALA A 179 -13.15 -11.84 10.69
CA ALA A 179 -12.65 -11.51 9.35
C ALA A 179 -11.21 -10.96 9.39
N ALA A 180 -10.92 -10.06 10.34
CA ALA A 180 -9.58 -9.51 10.53
C ALA A 180 -8.57 -10.58 11.00
N HIS A 181 -9.00 -11.47 11.91
CA HIS A 181 -8.20 -12.59 12.36
C HIS A 181 -7.85 -13.52 11.20
N ALA A 182 -8.79 -13.81 10.30
CA ALA A 182 -8.55 -14.64 9.12
C ALA A 182 -7.60 -14.00 8.09
N ALA A 183 -7.45 -12.67 8.10
CA ALA A 183 -6.61 -11.96 7.15
C ALA A 183 -5.11 -12.15 7.44
N ALA A 184 -4.33 -12.31 6.38
CA ALA A 184 -2.87 -12.34 6.45
C ALA A 184 -2.27 -10.94 6.61
N LEU A 185 -2.94 -9.89 6.14
CA LEU A 185 -2.54 -8.50 6.37
C LEU A 185 -3.69 -7.71 6.99
N VAL A 186 -3.44 -7.15 8.17
CA VAL A 186 -4.30 -6.12 8.79
C VAL A 186 -3.50 -4.84 8.90
N TRP A 187 -4.09 -3.72 8.46
CA TRP A 187 -3.50 -2.40 8.60
C TRP A 187 -4.58 -1.31 8.62
N GLY A 188 -4.32 -0.25 9.38
CA GLY A 188 -5.23 0.87 9.55
C GLY A 188 -4.78 1.79 10.68
N HIS A 189 -5.47 2.92 10.84
CA HIS A 189 -5.32 3.87 11.95
C HIS A 189 -5.89 3.29 13.25
N TYR A 190 -5.49 2.08 13.60
CA TYR A 190 -5.88 1.39 14.81
C TYR A 190 -5.00 1.83 15.99
N ASP A 191 -5.39 1.45 17.19
CA ASP A 191 -4.46 1.40 18.31
C ASP A 191 -3.95 -0.02 18.53
N LEU A 192 -2.84 -0.11 19.25
CA LEU A 192 -2.20 -1.39 19.53
C LEU A 192 -3.10 -2.33 20.36
N PRO A 193 -3.87 -1.86 21.38
CA PRO A 193 -4.83 -2.72 22.06
C PRO A 193 -5.86 -3.37 21.11
N ALA A 194 -6.49 -2.60 20.22
CA ALA A 194 -7.45 -3.14 19.25
C ALA A 194 -6.79 -4.12 18.28
N LEU A 195 -5.57 -3.81 17.82
CA LEU A 195 -4.82 -4.70 16.92
C LEU A 195 -4.47 -6.04 17.60
N ARG A 196 -4.13 -6.02 18.90
CA ARG A 196 -3.84 -7.22 19.69
C ARG A 196 -5.07 -8.09 19.94
N GLN A 197 -6.25 -7.48 20.13
CA GLN A 197 -7.51 -8.20 20.33
C GLN A 197 -7.89 -9.10 19.14
N ILE A 198 -7.40 -8.78 17.93
CA ILE A 198 -7.67 -9.60 16.73
C ILE A 198 -7.07 -11.00 16.85
N ASP A 199 -5.90 -11.10 17.49
CA ASP A 199 -5.12 -12.34 17.58
C ASP A 199 -5.04 -12.87 19.03
N GLU A 200 -5.92 -12.37 19.90
CA GLU A 200 -6.01 -12.83 21.29
C GLU A 200 -6.38 -14.33 21.33
N GLY A 201 -5.66 -15.10 22.16
CA GLY A 201 -5.86 -16.54 22.27
C GLY A 201 -5.28 -17.37 21.11
N THR A 202 -4.57 -16.75 20.16
CA THR A 202 -3.89 -17.48 19.08
C THR A 202 -2.52 -18.01 19.51
N GLU A 203 -2.14 -19.21 19.05
CA GLU A 203 -0.83 -19.80 19.37
C GLU A 203 0.32 -19.17 18.58
N VAL A 204 0.04 -18.63 17.38
CA VAL A 204 1.05 -18.07 16.47
C VAL A 204 0.93 -16.56 16.44
N HIS A 205 1.87 -15.88 17.09
CA HIS A 205 1.90 -14.42 17.09
C HIS A 205 2.20 -13.86 15.69
N PRO A 206 1.38 -12.92 15.19
CA PRO A 206 1.64 -12.26 13.92
C PRO A 206 2.90 -11.38 14.01
N PHE A 207 3.51 -11.10 12.87
CA PHE A 207 4.56 -10.10 12.75
C PHE A 207 3.92 -8.70 12.85
N THR A 208 4.16 -8.00 13.96
CA THR A 208 3.56 -6.70 14.25
C THR A 208 4.60 -5.60 14.19
N PHE A 209 4.32 -4.52 13.47
CA PHE A 209 5.28 -3.44 13.30
C PHE A 209 4.61 -2.08 13.11
N THR A 210 5.40 -1.01 13.24
CA THR A 210 4.97 0.36 12.95
C THR A 210 6.10 1.20 12.32
N ILE A 211 5.77 2.41 11.87
CA ILE A 211 6.72 3.43 11.42
C ILE A 211 6.45 4.70 12.21
N LEU A 212 7.52 5.28 12.77
CA LEU A 212 7.49 6.55 13.48
C LEU A 212 8.03 7.68 12.60
N ARG A 213 7.71 8.92 12.96
CA ARG A 213 8.25 10.14 12.37
C ARG A 213 8.59 11.10 13.50
N ASP A 214 9.40 12.12 13.23
CA ASP A 214 9.45 13.28 14.12
C ASP A 214 8.01 13.75 14.48
N PRO A 215 7.66 13.84 15.79
CA PRO A 215 6.32 14.19 16.21
C PRO A 215 5.85 15.58 15.75
N ASN A 216 6.75 16.57 15.70
CA ASN A 216 6.41 17.92 15.26
C ASN A 216 6.10 17.92 13.77
N GLU A 217 6.95 17.29 12.96
CA GLU A 217 6.71 17.13 11.53
C GLU A 217 5.43 16.36 11.22
N ARG A 218 5.08 15.37 12.05
CA ARG A 218 3.82 14.63 11.92
C ARG A 218 2.61 15.54 12.11
N ILE A 219 2.60 16.40 13.14
CA ILE A 219 1.51 17.38 13.36
C ILE A 219 1.42 18.36 12.19
N LEU A 220 2.55 18.90 11.74
CA LEU A 220 2.58 19.78 10.57
C LEU A 220 2.02 19.08 9.33
N SER A 221 2.42 17.83 9.09
CA SER A 221 1.90 17.03 7.98
C SER A 221 0.40 16.78 8.08
N LEU A 222 -0.14 16.60 9.29
CA LEU A 222 -1.58 16.46 9.52
C LEU A 222 -2.30 17.77 9.17
N TYR A 223 -1.85 18.88 9.76
CA TYR A 223 -2.46 20.20 9.55
C TYR A 223 -2.50 20.58 8.07
N TYR A 224 -1.36 20.51 7.37
CA TYR A 224 -1.31 20.87 5.94
C TYR A 224 -2.05 19.87 5.05
N TYR A 225 -2.14 18.60 5.45
CA TYR A 225 -2.99 17.63 4.76
C TYR A 225 -4.46 17.99 4.86
N TRP A 226 -4.96 18.29 6.07
CA TRP A 226 -6.34 18.73 6.26
C TRP A 226 -6.60 20.04 5.53
N ARG A 227 -5.69 21.01 5.63
CA ARG A 227 -5.84 22.32 4.98
C ARG A 227 -5.94 22.24 3.44
N ALA A 228 -5.35 21.20 2.86
CA ALA A 228 -5.34 20.94 1.44
C ALA A 228 -6.51 20.09 0.97
N ASN A 229 -7.12 19.27 1.83
CA ASN A 229 -8.15 18.31 1.46
C ASN A 229 -9.48 19.01 1.18
N THR A 230 -9.93 19.01 -0.08
CA THR A 230 -11.14 19.74 -0.48
C THR A 230 -12.43 18.93 -0.43
N VAL A 231 -12.34 17.60 -0.22
CA VAL A 231 -13.49 16.69 -0.22
C VAL A 231 -13.97 16.34 1.18
N ASP A 232 -13.06 16.30 2.14
CA ASP A 232 -13.41 15.99 3.52
C ASP A 232 -14.15 17.18 4.16
N ARG A 233 -15.30 16.88 4.74
CA ARG A 233 -16.20 17.86 5.35
C ARG A 233 -16.23 17.74 6.87
N ALA A 234 -15.36 16.93 7.47
CA ALA A 234 -15.24 16.83 8.90
C ALA A 234 -14.95 18.21 9.53
N PRO A 235 -15.58 18.57 10.67
CA PRO A 235 -15.45 19.90 11.28
C PRO A 235 -13.99 20.35 11.53
N GLU A 236 -13.10 19.43 11.88
CA GLU A 236 -11.67 19.68 12.10
C GLU A 236 -10.92 20.02 10.82
N VAL A 237 -11.35 19.47 9.68
CA VAL A 237 -10.79 19.81 8.37
C VAL A 237 -11.24 21.21 7.96
N GLN A 238 -12.50 21.54 8.21
CA GLN A 238 -13.03 22.89 7.98
C GLN A 238 -12.31 23.91 8.87
N PHE A 239 -12.06 23.58 10.14
CA PHE A 239 -11.29 24.42 11.03
C PHE A 239 -9.88 24.69 10.49
N ALA A 240 -9.18 23.65 10.02
CA ALA A 240 -7.85 23.80 9.40
C ALA A 240 -7.87 24.63 8.10
N HIS A 241 -9.02 24.74 7.42
CA HIS A 241 -9.18 25.61 6.26
C HIS A 241 -9.26 27.09 6.62
N GLU A 242 -9.89 27.39 7.75
CA GLU A 242 -10.27 28.74 8.16
C GLU A 242 -9.25 29.38 9.11
N HIS A 243 -8.52 28.54 9.84
CA HIS A 243 -7.62 28.97 10.92
C HIS A 243 -6.14 28.69 10.63
N GLY A 244 -5.28 29.51 11.22
CA GLY A 244 -3.82 29.34 11.18
C GLY A 244 -3.33 28.17 12.05
N LEU A 245 -2.05 27.86 11.96
CA LEU A 245 -1.47 26.72 12.69
C LEU A 245 -1.58 26.90 14.23
N ALA A 246 -1.38 28.10 14.76
CA ALA A 246 -1.48 28.34 16.20
C ALA A 246 -2.88 28.05 16.75
N ASP A 247 -3.93 28.55 16.09
CA ASP A 247 -5.32 28.28 16.44
C ASP A 247 -5.66 26.79 16.35
N PHE A 248 -5.10 26.09 15.36
CA PHE A 248 -5.25 24.65 15.19
C PHE A 248 -4.63 23.85 16.34
N LEU A 249 -3.46 24.26 16.83
CA LEU A 249 -2.84 23.65 18.00
C LEU A 249 -3.64 23.93 19.27
N ALA A 250 -4.27 25.10 19.36
CA ALA A 250 -5.15 25.49 20.46
C ALA A 250 -6.59 24.94 20.33
N HIS A 251 -6.86 23.99 19.42
CA HIS A 251 -8.21 23.54 19.12
C HIS A 251 -8.95 23.01 20.38
N PRO A 252 -10.20 23.45 20.64
CA PRO A 252 -10.86 23.18 21.92
C PRO A 252 -11.37 21.75 22.07
N THR A 253 -11.62 21.05 20.97
CA THR A 253 -12.27 19.72 21.02
C THR A 253 -11.29 18.60 21.37
N VAL A 254 -11.79 17.66 22.18
CA VAL A 254 -11.08 16.42 22.52
C VAL A 254 -10.74 15.59 21.29
N ARG A 255 -11.59 15.62 20.25
CA ARG A 255 -11.35 14.92 18.99
C ARG A 255 -10.03 15.36 18.35
N VAL A 256 -9.82 16.66 18.16
CA VAL A 256 -8.57 17.17 17.57
C VAL A 256 -7.40 16.97 18.53
N ARG A 257 -7.61 17.13 19.84
CA ARG A 257 -6.59 16.85 20.85
C ARG A 257 -6.02 15.44 20.71
N ASN A 258 -6.87 14.42 20.54
CA ASN A 258 -6.44 13.03 20.34
C ASN A 258 -5.66 12.79 19.02
N PHE A 259 -5.62 13.75 18.10
CA PHE A 259 -4.77 13.73 16.91
C PHE A 259 -3.44 14.46 17.07
N ILE A 260 -3.31 15.40 18.00
CA ILE A 260 -2.13 16.28 18.12
C ILE A 260 -1.35 16.06 19.42
N ASP A 261 -2.03 15.82 20.54
CA ASP A 261 -1.44 15.69 21.86
C ASP A 261 -0.94 14.26 22.09
N ASN A 262 0.37 14.08 21.87
CA ASN A 262 1.11 12.85 22.13
C ASN A 262 0.43 11.60 21.50
N LEU A 263 0.20 11.68 20.18
CA LEU A 263 -0.50 10.66 19.39
C LEU A 263 0.11 9.27 19.59
N TYR A 264 1.43 9.15 19.61
CA TYR A 264 2.09 7.84 19.70
C TYR A 264 1.79 7.19 21.04
N VAL A 265 1.90 7.93 22.13
CA VAL A 265 1.49 7.43 23.45
C VAL A 265 0.05 6.93 23.41
N ARG A 266 -0.88 7.72 22.85
CA ARG A 266 -2.31 7.35 22.79
C ARG A 266 -2.56 6.12 21.92
N ARG A 267 -1.95 6.01 20.73
CA ARG A 267 -2.12 4.86 19.82
C ARG A 267 -1.46 3.59 20.33
N LEU A 268 -0.38 3.70 21.10
CA LEU A 268 0.30 2.53 21.67
C LEU A 268 -0.40 1.99 22.91
N THR A 269 -1.12 2.84 23.65
CA THR A 269 -1.70 2.49 24.96
C THR A 269 -3.23 2.42 24.97
N GLY A 270 -3.91 3.08 24.02
CA GLY A 270 -5.36 3.27 24.04
C GLY A 270 -5.85 4.36 25.02
N LEU A 271 -4.94 5.12 25.64
CA LEU A 271 -5.27 6.16 26.63
C LEU A 271 -5.72 7.45 25.94
N TYR A 272 -6.96 7.48 25.46
CA TYR A 272 -7.56 8.65 24.83
C TYR A 272 -8.16 9.63 25.83
N ALA A 273 -8.06 10.92 25.50
CA ALA A 273 -8.81 11.95 26.18
C ALA A 273 -10.29 11.80 25.87
N THR A 274 -11.13 12.12 26.85
CA THR A 274 -12.59 12.24 26.75
C THR A 274 -13.01 13.62 27.24
N GLU A 275 -14.29 13.97 27.12
CA GLU A 275 -14.82 15.23 27.67
C GLU A 275 -14.72 15.32 29.21
N LYS A 276 -14.49 14.19 29.90
CA LYS A 276 -14.48 14.11 31.36
C LYS A 276 -13.10 13.84 31.97
N SER A 277 -12.19 13.26 31.22
CA SER A 277 -10.88 12.82 31.73
C SER A 277 -9.84 12.74 30.61
N ASP A 278 -8.56 12.85 31.00
CA ASP A 278 -7.44 12.60 30.09
C ASP A 278 -6.39 11.74 30.81
N PRO A 279 -6.51 10.40 30.73
CA PRO A 279 -5.63 9.49 31.47
C PRO A 279 -4.14 9.68 31.18
N LEU A 280 -3.81 10.16 29.99
CA LEU A 280 -2.43 10.50 29.63
C LEU A 280 -1.93 11.69 30.47
N ARG A 281 -2.75 12.72 30.64
CA ARG A 281 -2.38 13.91 31.43
C ARG A 281 -2.49 13.67 32.93
N ASP A 282 -3.36 12.77 33.36
CA ASP A 282 -3.53 12.39 34.76
C ASP A 282 -2.28 11.67 35.31
N ASP A 283 -1.64 10.81 34.51
CA ASP A 283 -0.38 10.14 34.84
C ASP A 283 0.55 9.97 33.61
N PRO A 284 1.26 11.03 33.20
CA PRO A 284 2.04 11.02 31.97
C PRO A 284 3.24 10.07 32.01
N GLU A 285 3.89 9.94 33.17
CA GLU A 285 5.04 9.05 33.32
C GLU A 285 4.62 7.58 33.16
N ARG A 286 3.46 7.20 33.73
CA ARG A 286 2.91 5.87 33.51
C ARG A 286 2.52 5.66 32.05
N ALA A 287 1.90 6.64 31.41
CA ALA A 287 1.50 6.55 30.01
C ALA A 287 2.71 6.36 29.06
N VAL A 288 3.79 7.12 29.27
CA VAL A 288 5.05 6.99 28.54
C VAL A 288 5.65 5.60 28.75
N ALA A 289 5.74 5.14 30.00
CA ALA A 289 6.30 3.82 30.32
C ALA A 289 5.52 2.68 29.63
N LEU A 290 4.19 2.78 29.61
CA LEU A 290 3.33 1.84 28.89
C LEU A 290 3.55 1.89 27.38
N ALA A 291 3.72 3.08 26.80
CA ALA A 291 3.98 3.25 25.37
C ALA A 291 5.34 2.67 24.95
N CYS A 292 6.40 2.89 25.74
CA CYS A 292 7.72 2.30 25.49
C CYS A 292 7.67 0.76 25.58
N ALA A 293 7.04 0.21 26.63
CA ALA A 293 6.86 -1.24 26.75
C ALA A 293 6.03 -1.83 25.60
N ALA A 294 5.03 -1.08 25.11
CA ALA A 294 4.27 -1.45 23.93
C ALA A 294 5.15 -1.50 22.67
N LEU A 295 6.02 -0.51 22.44
CA LEU A 295 6.99 -0.53 21.33
C LEU A 295 7.95 -1.72 21.41
N ASP A 296 8.46 -2.01 22.61
CA ASP A 296 9.42 -3.13 22.81
C ASP A 296 8.83 -4.49 22.45
N SER A 297 7.50 -4.61 22.47
CA SER A 297 6.79 -5.83 22.07
C SER A 297 6.61 -6.00 20.56
N LEU A 298 6.90 -4.97 19.76
CA LEU A 298 6.76 -5.03 18.30
C LEU A 298 7.94 -5.77 17.68
N ASP A 299 7.71 -6.55 16.62
CA ASP A 299 8.77 -7.24 15.89
C ASP A 299 9.71 -6.25 15.17
N PHE A 300 9.18 -5.08 14.80
CA PHE A 300 9.91 -4.03 14.09
C PHE A 300 9.32 -2.62 14.30
N VAL A 301 10.20 -1.62 14.34
CA VAL A 301 9.86 -0.21 14.28
C VAL A 301 10.80 0.44 13.27
N GLY A 302 10.26 1.12 12.27
CA GLY A 302 11.04 1.92 11.32
C GLY A 302 10.80 3.42 11.49
N PHE A 303 11.53 4.21 10.72
CA PHE A 303 11.51 5.68 10.82
C PHE A 303 11.28 6.30 9.44
N ALA A 304 10.34 7.24 9.37
CA ALA A 304 9.98 7.93 8.13
C ALA A 304 11.13 8.80 7.59
N ASP A 305 12.01 9.30 8.47
CA ASP A 305 13.16 10.13 8.10
C ASP A 305 14.23 9.32 7.35
N ASP A 306 14.24 7.99 7.53
CA ASP A 306 15.05 7.03 6.78
C ASP A 306 14.19 5.87 6.26
N LEU A 307 13.15 6.24 5.50
CA LEU A 307 12.15 5.28 5.03
C LEU A 307 12.75 4.22 4.10
N ASP A 308 13.72 4.58 3.25
CA ASP A 308 14.36 3.64 2.34
C ASP A 308 15.06 2.51 3.12
N ALA A 309 15.89 2.86 4.12
CA ALA A 309 16.55 1.86 4.96
C ALA A 309 15.54 1.07 5.82
N SER A 310 14.52 1.75 6.34
CA SER A 310 13.44 1.11 7.10
C SER A 310 12.70 0.06 6.26
N LEU A 311 12.39 0.35 5.00
CA LEU A 311 11.74 -0.59 4.08
C LEU A 311 12.66 -1.76 3.71
N GLN A 312 13.96 -1.51 3.51
CA GLN A 312 14.93 -2.57 3.28
C GLN A 312 15.01 -3.53 4.47
N SER A 313 15.14 -3.01 5.70
CA SER A 313 15.18 -3.84 6.90
C SER A 313 13.86 -4.59 7.14
N LEU A 314 12.71 -3.94 6.88
CA LEU A 314 11.41 -4.57 7.00
C LEU A 314 11.26 -5.71 6.00
N ALA A 315 11.60 -5.48 4.73
CA ALA A 315 11.54 -6.48 3.67
C ALA A 315 12.39 -7.71 4.01
N HIS A 316 13.61 -7.50 4.50
CA HIS A 316 14.49 -8.56 4.97
C HIS A 316 13.84 -9.39 6.10
N ARG A 317 13.25 -8.74 7.11
CA ARG A 317 12.56 -9.43 8.21
C ARG A 317 11.31 -10.19 7.78
N LEU A 318 10.61 -9.68 6.77
CA LEU A 318 9.43 -10.32 6.19
C LEU A 318 9.79 -11.42 5.17
N GLY A 319 11.06 -11.53 4.76
CA GLY A 319 11.49 -12.47 3.72
C GLY A 319 10.94 -12.12 2.33
N THR A 320 10.82 -10.82 2.03
CA THR A 320 10.33 -10.32 0.72
C THR A 320 11.32 -9.35 0.09
N ASP A 321 11.12 -9.06 -1.21
CA ASP A 321 11.92 -8.09 -1.92
C ASP A 321 11.58 -6.66 -1.48
N ALA A 322 12.62 -5.93 -1.06
CA ALA A 322 12.57 -4.51 -0.79
C ALA A 322 12.28 -3.73 -2.09
N PRO A 323 11.61 -2.56 -2.01
CA PRO A 323 11.53 -1.68 -3.16
C PRO A 323 12.91 -1.03 -3.39
N GLU A 324 13.27 -0.76 -4.65
CA GLU A 324 14.54 -0.06 -4.98
C GLU A 324 14.64 1.31 -4.28
N ARG A 325 13.49 1.99 -4.14
CA ARG A 325 13.29 3.21 -3.35
C ARG A 325 11.89 3.18 -2.75
N ALA A 326 11.70 3.80 -1.60
CA ALA A 326 10.39 3.99 -1.03
C ALA A 326 9.46 4.65 -2.07
N PRO A 327 8.27 4.07 -2.31
CA PRO A 327 7.30 4.69 -3.20
C PRO A 327 7.08 6.13 -2.76
N ARG A 328 7.33 7.10 -3.65
CA ARG A 328 7.04 8.50 -3.33
C ARG A 328 5.59 8.79 -3.60
N VAL A 329 4.71 8.29 -2.74
CA VAL A 329 3.31 8.70 -2.67
C VAL A 329 3.23 9.95 -1.80
N ASN A 330 3.93 11.01 -2.19
CA ASN A 330 3.73 12.32 -1.57
C ASN A 330 2.38 12.84 -2.05
N VAL A 331 1.32 12.40 -1.37
CA VAL A 331 -0.07 12.73 -1.71
C VAL A 331 -0.18 14.23 -1.91
N LEU A 332 0.35 15.07 -1.02
CA LEU A 332 0.14 16.51 -1.13
C LEU A 332 0.82 17.13 -2.37
N GLU A 333 2.12 16.96 -2.56
CA GLU A 333 2.84 17.62 -3.67
C GLU A 333 2.52 17.01 -5.04
N HIS A 334 2.35 15.68 -5.11
CA HIS A 334 1.97 14.99 -6.34
C HIS A 334 0.49 15.25 -6.70
N SER A 335 -0.40 15.32 -5.71
CA SER A 335 -1.81 15.65 -5.94
C SER A 335 -2.02 17.12 -6.31
N ILE A 336 -1.33 18.08 -5.70
CA ILE A 336 -1.44 19.50 -6.10
C ILE A 336 -1.11 19.71 -7.59
N ARG A 337 -0.19 18.90 -8.16
CA ARG A 337 0.18 18.96 -9.58
C ARG A 337 -0.80 18.25 -10.52
N ASN A 338 -1.78 17.51 -9.99
CA ASN A 338 -2.78 16.78 -10.76
C ASN A 338 -4.19 17.37 -10.54
N PRO A 339 -4.77 18.06 -11.55
CA PRO A 339 -6.04 18.78 -11.42
C PRO A 339 -7.28 17.90 -11.15
N VAL A 340 -7.13 16.57 -11.18
CA VAL A 340 -8.20 15.59 -10.90
C VAL A 340 -8.22 15.17 -9.42
N THR A 341 -7.22 15.55 -8.62
CA THR A 341 -7.13 15.11 -7.22
C THR A 341 -7.83 16.09 -6.27
N PRO A 342 -8.36 15.61 -5.13
CA PRO A 342 -9.14 16.42 -4.20
C PRO A 342 -8.26 17.27 -3.27
N PHE A 343 -7.18 17.84 -3.79
CA PHE A 343 -6.22 18.61 -3.01
C PHE A 343 -5.96 19.98 -3.65
N ARG A 344 -5.98 21.03 -2.82
CA ARG A 344 -5.60 22.39 -3.23
C ARG A 344 -4.18 22.73 -2.78
N ALA A 345 -3.54 23.66 -3.48
CA ALA A 345 -2.27 24.21 -3.04
C ALA A 345 -2.44 24.96 -1.72
N VAL A 346 -1.51 24.74 -0.78
CA VAL A 346 -1.50 25.39 0.54
C VAL A 346 -0.14 26.06 0.73
N LYS A 347 -0.15 27.29 1.23
CA LYS A 347 1.07 28.00 1.63
C LYS A 347 1.46 27.57 3.04
N TYR A 348 2.72 27.20 3.20
CA TYR A 348 3.28 26.89 4.52
C TYR A 348 3.52 28.19 5.30
N GLU A 349 3.06 28.19 6.55
CA GLU A 349 3.32 29.25 7.52
C GLU A 349 4.77 29.16 8.03
N ALA A 350 5.36 30.32 8.32
CA ALA A 350 6.64 30.36 9.01
C ALA A 350 6.43 29.94 10.48
N LEU A 351 7.31 29.07 10.98
CA LEU A 351 7.23 28.60 12.36
C LEU A 351 7.84 29.64 13.29
N SER A 352 7.00 30.40 14.00
CA SER A 352 7.44 31.31 15.06
C SER A 352 7.90 30.52 16.29
N ALA A 353 8.63 31.19 17.20
CA ALA A 353 9.03 30.60 18.47
C ALA A 353 7.82 30.10 19.28
N ASP A 354 6.71 30.84 19.26
CA ASP A 354 5.48 30.45 19.97
C ASP A 354 4.86 29.17 19.37
N ILE A 355 4.83 29.04 18.04
CA ILE A 355 4.34 27.83 17.36
C ILE A 355 5.23 26.63 17.70
N LEU A 356 6.55 26.81 17.72
CA LEU A 356 7.49 25.77 18.10
C LEU A 356 7.29 25.33 19.54
N GLY A 357 7.09 26.28 20.47
CA GLY A 357 6.76 25.98 21.87
C GLY A 357 5.47 25.16 22.00
N LEU A 358 4.41 25.53 21.28
CA LEU A 358 3.16 24.78 21.27
C LEU A 358 3.36 23.36 20.72
N LEU A 359 4.06 23.20 19.61
CA LEU A 359 4.37 21.88 19.04
C LEU A 359 5.15 21.02 20.04
N ASP A 360 6.12 21.62 20.72
CA ASP A 360 6.94 20.95 21.72
C ASP A 360 6.14 20.47 22.92
N ASP A 361 5.20 21.29 23.40
CA ASP A 361 4.29 20.92 24.49
C ASP A 361 3.40 19.73 24.10
N PHE A 362 2.83 19.75 22.89
CA PHE A 362 1.96 18.68 22.40
C PHE A 362 2.69 17.38 22.03
N THR A 363 4.03 17.40 21.96
CA THR A 363 4.83 16.24 21.52
C THR A 363 5.89 15.80 22.53
N CYS A 364 5.97 16.43 23.69
CA CYS A 364 7.01 16.17 24.68
C CYS A 364 7.14 14.68 25.06
N TYR A 365 6.02 13.96 25.18
CA TYR A 365 6.01 12.53 25.51
C TYR A 365 6.24 11.65 24.28
N ASP A 366 5.67 12.01 23.12
CA ASP A 366 5.95 11.31 21.86
C ASP A 366 7.45 11.35 21.51
N ARG A 367 8.15 12.45 21.80
CA ARG A 367 9.60 12.56 21.60
C ARG A 367 10.38 11.57 22.45
N ARG A 368 10.02 11.41 23.73
CA ARG A 368 10.62 10.40 24.62
C ARG A 368 10.39 8.98 24.10
N VAL A 369 9.18 8.71 23.59
CA VAL A 369 8.83 7.42 22.96
C VAL A 369 9.65 7.18 21.69
N CYS A 370 9.81 8.20 20.83
CA CYS A 370 10.65 8.13 19.62
C CYS A 370 12.12 7.92 19.95
N GLU A 371 12.64 8.59 20.98
CA GLU A 371 14.03 8.42 21.44
C GLU A 371 14.27 6.99 21.93
N HIS A 372 13.36 6.47 22.76
CA HIS A 372 13.38 5.06 23.19
C HIS A 372 13.39 4.11 21.99
N ALA A 373 12.52 4.35 21.01
CA ALA A 373 12.46 3.56 19.79
C ALA A 373 13.79 3.58 19.01
N ARG A 374 14.41 4.76 18.87
CA ARG A 374 15.70 4.89 18.17
C ARG A 374 16.81 4.12 18.88
N GLN A 375 16.90 4.25 20.20
CA GLN A 375 17.87 3.48 21.00
C GLN A 375 17.68 1.97 20.83
N ARG A 376 16.44 1.51 20.75
CA ARG A 376 16.09 0.08 20.69
C ARG A 376 16.20 -0.54 19.29
N PHE A 377 15.88 0.21 18.24
CA PHE A 377 15.69 -0.31 16.88
C PHE A 377 16.66 0.25 15.84
N ASP A 378 17.25 1.43 16.07
CA ASP A 378 18.17 2.15 15.17
C ASP A 378 19.65 1.90 15.52
N GLY A 379 19.93 1.41 16.74
CA GLY A 379 21.30 1.12 17.19
C GLY A 379 21.98 0.04 16.33
N PRO A 380 23.34 0.06 16.21
CA PRO A 380 24.08 -0.94 15.47
C PRO A 380 23.80 -2.31 16.07
N LYS A 381 23.08 -3.14 15.32
CA LYS A 381 23.04 -4.57 15.60
C LYS A 381 24.44 -5.09 15.31
N ASN A 382 25.23 -5.28 16.37
CA ASN A 382 26.43 -6.08 16.27
C ASN A 382 26.06 -7.40 15.58
N ALA A 383 26.81 -7.67 14.51
CA ALA A 383 26.66 -8.78 13.59
C ALA A 383 26.68 -10.14 14.28
#